data_AF-Q4JCI6-F1
#
_entry.id   AF-Q4JCI6-F1
#
_cell.length_a   1.000
_cell.length_b   1.000
_cell.length_c   1.000
_cell.angle_alpha   90.00
_cell.angle_beta   90.00
_cell.angle_gamma   90.00
#
_symmetry.space_group_name_H-M   'P 1'
#
loop_
_entity.id
_entity.type
_entity.pdbx_description
1 polymer ?
#
loop_
_entity_poly.entity_id
_entity_poly.type
_entity_poly.pdbx_seq_one_letter_code
_entity_poly.pdbx_strand_id
1 'polypeptide(L)'
;MTKRINAPCERASREIIPVVKNLIANNLYAKGYTYKQIGEILGVSATEINYLIRGLRGTNELRDILKKDKEFTELVESYVTSGEEFLSLCPLCSYVRRKVLNWSIICPYDI
;
A
#
# COMPACT_ATOMS: atom_id res chain seq x y z
N MET A 1 -9.36 14.04 24.93
CA MET A 1 -8.63 13.58 23.72
C MET A 1 -7.16 13.43 24.10
N THR A 2 -6.60 12.22 24.05
CA THR A 2 -5.19 12.00 24.45
C THR A 2 -4.27 12.36 23.29
N LYS A 3 -3.46 13.42 23.43
CA LYS A 3 -2.49 13.84 22.41
C LYS A 3 -1.42 12.74 22.24
N ARG A 4 -1.22 12.27 21.02
CA ARG A 4 -0.13 11.34 20.67
C ARG A 4 0.86 12.05 19.77
N ILE A 5 2.15 11.85 19.99
CA ILE A 5 3.24 12.41 19.19
C ILE A 5 3.83 11.25 18.40
N ASN A 6 3.47 11.15 17.12
CA ASN A 6 3.98 10.14 16.21
C ASN A 6 4.44 10.85 14.93
N ALA A 7 5.46 10.30 14.28
CA ALA A 7 5.79 10.71 12.93
C ALA A 7 4.63 10.37 11.97
N PRO A 8 4.41 11.15 10.89
CA PRO A 8 3.31 10.89 9.96
C PRO A 8 3.41 9.49 9.33
N CYS A 9 4.63 9.02 9.11
CA CYS A 9 4.92 7.68 8.60
C CYS A 9 4.52 6.56 9.56
N GLU A 10 4.54 6.79 10.88
CA GLU A 10 4.08 5.79 11.87
C GLU A 10 2.57 5.64 11.87
N ARG A 11 1.84 6.69 11.49
CA ARG A 11 0.40 6.60 11.26
C ARG A 11 0.11 5.92 9.93
N ALA A 12 0.82 6.33 8.87
CA ALA A 12 0.67 5.74 7.56
C ALA A 12 1.03 4.24 7.54
N SER A 13 2.03 3.80 8.31
CA SER A 13 2.41 2.38 8.41
C SER A 13 1.32 1.49 9.00
N ARG A 14 0.39 2.08 9.78
CA ARG A 14 -0.75 1.36 10.38
C ARG A 14 -1.99 1.43 9.51
N GLU A 15 -2.25 2.58 8.90
CA GLU A 15 -3.51 2.87 8.21
C GLU A 15 -3.42 2.67 6.68
N ILE A 16 -2.29 3.02 6.06
CA ILE A 16 -2.13 3.16 4.60
C ILE A 16 -1.30 2.02 4.03
N ILE A 17 -0.09 1.79 4.55
CA ILE A 17 0.85 0.81 4.01
C ILE A 17 0.25 -0.61 3.91
N PRO A 18 -0.53 -1.12 4.90
CA PRO A 18 -1.16 -2.42 4.77
C PRO A 18 -2.18 -2.49 3.63
N VAL A 19 -2.92 -1.40 3.38
CA VAL A 19 -3.88 -1.31 2.27
C VAL A 19 -3.14 -1.30 0.93
N VAL A 20 -2.08 -0.50 0.82
CA VAL A 20 -1.23 -0.43 -0.39
C VAL A 20 -0.63 -1.81 -0.69
N LYS A 21 -0.01 -2.47 0.31
CA LYS A 21 0.55 -3.82 0.14
C LYS A 21 -0.50 -4.85 -0.24
N ASN A 22 -1.72 -4.74 0.28
CA ASN A 22 -2.82 -5.61 -0.13
C ASN A 22 -3.17 -5.45 -1.61
N LEU A 23 -3.21 -4.21 -2.12
CA LEU A 23 -3.55 -3.97 -3.53
C LEU A 23 -2.45 -4.48 -4.47
N ILE A 24 -1.18 -4.26 -4.12
CA ILE A 24 -0.05 -4.83 -4.85
C ILE A 24 -0.10 -6.36 -4.83
N ALA A 25 -0.33 -6.97 -3.65
CA ALA A 25 -0.41 -8.43 -3.52
C ALA A 25 -1.55 -9.03 -4.34
N ASN A 26 -2.73 -8.40 -4.38
CA ASN A 26 -3.85 -8.87 -5.19
C ASN A 26 -3.56 -8.76 -6.69
N ASN A 27 -2.90 -7.68 -7.12
CA ASN A 27 -2.53 -7.51 -8.52
C ASN A 27 -1.51 -8.58 -8.96
N LEU A 28 -0.44 -8.80 -8.17
CA LEU A 28 0.52 -9.89 -8.40
C LEU A 28 -0.14 -11.27 -8.42
N TYR A 29 -1.05 -11.53 -7.47
CA TYR A 29 -1.76 -12.81 -7.42
C TYR A 29 -2.64 -13.03 -8.66
N ALA A 30 -3.34 -12.01 -9.12
CA ALA A 30 -4.13 -12.07 -10.35
C ALA A 30 -3.27 -12.34 -11.61
N LYS A 31 -1.99 -11.98 -11.58
CA LYS A 31 -0.99 -12.28 -12.62
C LYS A 31 -0.35 -13.67 -12.48
N GLY A 32 -0.77 -14.47 -11.50
CA GLY A 32 -0.33 -15.86 -11.34
C GLY A 32 0.85 -16.08 -10.39
N TYR A 33 1.29 -15.05 -9.66
CA TYR A 33 2.37 -15.19 -8.69
C TYR A 33 1.92 -15.99 -7.45
N THR A 34 2.80 -16.87 -6.95
CA THR A 34 2.55 -17.62 -5.72
C THR A 34 2.74 -16.76 -4.48
N TYR A 35 2.11 -17.13 -3.36
CA TYR A 35 2.26 -16.38 -2.09
C TYR A 35 3.71 -16.25 -1.63
N LYS A 36 4.56 -17.25 -1.95
CA LYS A 36 5.99 -17.19 -1.67
C LYS A 36 6.67 -16.09 -2.49
N GLN A 37 6.46 -16.06 -3.80
CA GLN A 37 7.04 -15.04 -4.69
C GLN A 37 6.56 -13.63 -4.33
N ILE A 38 5.27 -13.48 -4.02
CA ILE A 38 4.72 -12.19 -3.57
C ILE A 38 5.36 -11.75 -2.24
N GLY A 39 5.59 -12.69 -1.33
CA GLY A 39 6.27 -12.44 -0.06
C GLY A 39 7.71 -11.96 -0.26
N GLU A 40 8.44 -12.58 -1.18
CA GLU A 40 9.80 -12.16 -1.57
C GLU A 40 9.80 -10.73 -2.12
N ILE A 41 8.86 -10.38 -3.02
CA ILE A 41 8.73 -9.03 -3.59
C ILE A 41 8.38 -7.98 -2.52
N LEU A 42 7.46 -8.30 -1.61
CA LEU A 42 6.96 -7.36 -0.61
C LEU A 42 7.76 -7.34 0.70
N GLY A 43 8.80 -8.18 0.81
CA GLY A 43 9.65 -8.34 1.99
C GLY A 43 8.88 -8.85 3.22
N VAL A 44 7.94 -9.77 3.04
CA VAL A 44 7.10 -10.33 4.11
C VAL A 44 6.89 -11.84 3.95
N SER A 45 6.41 -12.52 4.99
CA SER A 45 6.16 -13.97 4.93
C SER A 45 4.97 -14.32 4.04
N ALA A 46 4.95 -15.54 3.48
CA ALA A 46 3.78 -16.04 2.73
C ALA A 46 2.49 -16.05 3.58
N THR A 47 2.61 -16.24 4.89
CA THR A 47 1.50 -16.14 5.85
C THR A 47 0.96 -14.72 5.90
N GLU A 48 1.83 -13.71 5.90
CA GLU A 48 1.44 -12.30 5.84
C GLU A 48 0.71 -11.99 4.54
N ILE A 49 1.15 -12.54 3.40
CA ILE A 49 0.46 -12.40 2.11
C ILE A 49 -0.95 -12.98 2.17
N ASN A 50 -1.14 -14.15 2.77
CA ASN A 50 -2.47 -14.73 2.96
C ASN A 50 -3.38 -13.80 3.79
N TYR A 51 -2.87 -13.19 4.86
CA TYR A 51 -3.63 -12.20 5.64
C TYR A 51 -3.96 -10.95 4.84
N LEU A 52 -3.00 -10.45 4.05
CA LEU A 52 -3.21 -9.32 3.17
C LEU A 52 -4.32 -9.64 2.17
N ILE A 53 -4.17 -10.67 1.33
CA ILE A 53 -5.13 -11.00 0.26
C ILE A 53 -6.54 -11.22 0.80
N ARG A 54 -6.69 -11.91 1.94
CA ARG A 54 -7.99 -12.13 2.60
C ARG A 54 -8.64 -10.87 3.16
N GLY A 55 -7.99 -9.71 3.06
CA GLY A 55 -8.52 -8.43 3.54
C GLY A 55 -8.47 -8.29 5.06
N LEU A 56 -7.69 -9.11 5.76
CA LEU A 56 -7.63 -9.13 7.23
C LEU A 56 -6.76 -8.00 7.80
N ARG A 57 -6.12 -7.20 6.94
CA ARG A 57 -5.32 -6.02 7.32
C ARG A 57 -5.68 -4.80 6.47
N GLY A 58 -5.57 -3.63 7.10
CA GLY A 58 -5.93 -2.33 6.52
C GLY A 58 -7.42 -2.05 6.56
N THR A 59 -7.79 -0.77 6.45
CA THR A 59 -9.20 -0.34 6.45
C THR A 59 -9.88 -0.75 5.15
N ASN A 60 -10.98 -1.50 5.23
CA ASN A 60 -11.73 -1.97 4.06
C ASN A 60 -12.25 -0.81 3.20
N GLU A 61 -12.74 0.25 3.83
CA GLU A 61 -13.23 1.44 3.13
C GLU A 61 -12.14 2.10 2.27
N LEU A 62 -10.94 2.33 2.82
CA LEU A 62 -9.83 2.91 2.06
C LEU A 62 -9.42 2.02 0.89
N ARG A 63 -9.42 0.70 1.10
CA ARG A 63 -9.14 -0.28 0.06
C ARG A 63 -10.12 -0.17 -1.10
N ASP A 64 -11.42 -0.06 -0.80
CA ASP A 64 -12.47 0.01 -1.82
C ASP A 64 -12.48 1.34 -2.58
N ILE A 65 -12.11 2.44 -1.91
CA ILE A 65 -11.87 3.74 -2.57
C ILE A 65 -10.71 3.61 -3.56
N LEU A 66 -9.56 3.10 -3.11
CA LEU A 66 -8.36 2.99 -3.94
C LEU A 66 -8.51 2.04 -5.13
N LYS A 67 -9.31 0.98 -5.00
CA LYS A 67 -9.63 0.08 -6.13
C LYS A 67 -10.40 0.76 -7.26
N LYS A 68 -11.13 1.82 -6.96
CA LYS A 68 -11.93 2.59 -7.94
C LYS A 68 -11.17 3.79 -8.48
N ASP A 69 -10.07 4.17 -7.83
CA ASP A 69 -9.21 5.25 -8.28
C ASP A 69 -8.32 4.75 -9.43
N LYS A 70 -8.62 5.25 -10.64
CA LYS A 70 -7.92 4.84 -11.87
C LYS A 70 -6.44 5.25 -11.86
N GLU A 71 -6.13 6.45 -11.40
CA GLU A 71 -4.76 6.95 -11.38
C GLU A 71 -3.92 6.15 -10.35
N PHE A 72 -4.51 5.84 -9.19
CA PHE A 72 -3.84 4.98 -8.21
C PHE A 72 -3.63 3.55 -8.70
N THR A 73 -4.62 2.96 -9.38
CA THR A 73 -4.50 1.59 -9.90
C THR A 73 -3.48 1.48 -11.03
N GLU A 74 -3.38 2.48 -11.90
CA GLU A 74 -2.31 2.59 -12.90
C GLU A 74 -0.92 2.71 -12.23
N LEU A 75 -0.81 3.48 -11.15
CA LEU A 75 0.43 3.59 -10.39
C LEU A 75 0.81 2.27 -9.70
N VAL A 76 -0.16 1.51 -9.17
CA VAL A 76 0.12 0.16 -8.63
C VAL A 76 0.58 -0.78 -9.73
N GLU A 77 -0.04 -0.72 -10.91
CA GLU A 77 0.35 -1.55 -12.06
C GLU A 77 1.80 -1.27 -12.47
N SER A 78 2.22 -0.01 -12.50
CA SER A 78 3.60 0.35 -12.84
C SER A 78 4.62 -0.23 -11.85
N TYR A 79 4.25 -0.36 -10.57
CA TYR A 79 5.10 -1.00 -9.55
C TYR A 79 5.21 -2.50 -9.77
N VAL A 80 4.12 -3.15 -10.18
CA VAL A 80 4.08 -4.59 -10.40
C VAL A 80 4.84 -4.99 -11.66
N THR A 81 4.82 -4.15 -12.69
CA THR A 81 5.50 -4.42 -13.97
C THR A 81 6.93 -3.87 -14.05
N SER A 82 7.34 -3.07 -13.07
CA SER A 82 8.69 -2.51 -13.04
C SER A 82 9.73 -3.62 -12.87
N GLY A 83 10.85 -3.49 -13.60
CA GLY A 83 12.02 -4.35 -13.46
C GLY A 83 13.04 -3.85 -12.44
N GLU A 84 12.71 -2.80 -11.68
CA GLU A 84 13.60 -2.25 -10.66
C GLU A 84 13.76 -3.19 -9.47
N GLU A 85 14.99 -3.34 -8.98
CA GLU A 85 15.31 -4.17 -7.82
C GLU A 85 14.67 -3.63 -6.53
N PHE A 86 14.52 -2.31 -6.43
CA PHE A 86 13.96 -1.65 -5.26
C PHE A 86 12.98 -0.56 -5.66
N LEU A 87 11.74 -0.67 -5.15
CA LEU A 87 10.71 0.33 -5.29
C LEU A 87 10.25 0.82 -3.92
N SER A 88 10.37 2.13 -3.70
CA SER A 88 9.88 2.76 -2.48
C SER A 88 8.36 2.84 -2.48
N LEU A 89 7.70 2.45 -1.39
CA LEU A 89 6.24 2.66 -1.23
C LEU A 89 5.86 4.13 -0.99
N CYS A 90 6.83 5.04 -0.83
CA CYS A 90 6.57 6.44 -0.49
C CYS A 90 5.68 7.17 -1.50
N PRO A 91 5.84 7.03 -2.84
CA PRO A 91 4.97 7.68 -3.81
C PRO A 91 3.51 7.20 -3.71
N LEU A 92 3.29 5.88 -3.58
CA LEU A 92 1.96 5.33 -3.34
C LEU A 92 1.36 5.87 -2.03
N CYS A 93 2.14 5.91 -0.96
CA CYS A 93 1.71 6.46 0.33
C CYS A 93 1.39 7.96 0.25
N SER A 94 2.22 8.74 -0.45
CA SER A 94 2.00 10.16 -0.68
C SER A 94 0.70 10.41 -1.43
N TYR A 95 0.48 9.69 -2.52
CA TYR A 95 -0.75 9.75 -3.29
C TYR A 95 -1.98 9.57 -2.38
N VAL A 96 -1.99 8.50 -1.58
CA VAL A 96 -3.11 8.20 -0.67
C VAL A 96 -3.28 9.33 0.36
N ARG A 97 -2.20 9.80 0.98
CA ARG A 97 -2.28 10.87 2.00
C ARG A 97 -2.80 12.18 1.42
N ARG A 98 -2.35 12.57 0.22
CA ARG A 98 -2.61 13.89 -0.37
C ARG A 98 -3.89 13.95 -1.17
N LYS A 99 -4.12 12.99 -2.07
CA LYS A 99 -5.23 13.00 -3.02
C LYS A 99 -6.49 12.30 -2.50
N VAL A 100 -6.33 11.31 -1.62
CA VAL A 100 -7.46 10.48 -1.15
C VAL A 100 -7.91 10.89 0.24
N LEU A 101 -6.97 11.06 1.18
CA LEU A 101 -7.29 11.35 2.58
C LEU A 101 -7.16 12.84 2.95
N ASN A 102 -6.65 13.68 2.04
CA ASN A 102 -6.44 15.12 2.25
C ASN A 102 -5.72 15.44 3.59
N TRP A 103 -4.68 14.67 3.94
CA TRP A 103 -3.88 14.94 5.13
C TRP A 103 -3.18 16.29 5.01
N SER A 104 -3.42 17.16 6.00
CA SER A 104 -2.76 18.47 6.11
C SER A 104 -1.29 18.36 6.57
N ILE A 105 -0.87 17.18 7.03
CA ILE A 105 0.48 16.92 7.53
C ILE A 105 1.43 16.70 6.35
N ILE A 106 2.53 17.46 6.32
CA ILE A 106 3.56 17.41 5.29
C ILE A 106 4.52 16.25 5.57
N CYS A 107 4.80 15.45 4.55
CA CYS A 107 5.86 14.44 4.53
C CYS A 107 6.92 14.85 3.50
N PRO A 108 8.22 14.61 3.75
CA PRO A 108 9.29 14.92 2.80
C PRO A 108 9.17 14.26 1.42
N TYR A 109 8.35 13.21 1.30
CA TYR A 109 8.09 12.48 0.06
C TYR A 109 6.74 12.85 -0.57
N ASP A 110 6.16 14.00 -0.18
CA ASP A 110 4.94 14.48 -0.82
C ASP A 110 5.22 14.97 -2.23
N ILE A 111 4.57 14.33 -3.20
CA ILE A 111 4.56 14.69 -4.62
C ILE A 111 3.21 15.28 -5.03
#